data_AF-A0A933GG08-F1
#
_entry.id   AF-A0A933GG08-F1
#
_cell.length_a   1.000
_cell.length_b   1.000
_cell.length_c   1.000
_cell.angle_alpha   90.00
_cell.angle_beta   90.00
_cell.angle_gamma   90.00
#
_symmetry.space_group_name_H-M   'P 1'
#
loop_
_entity.id
_entity.type
_entity.pdbx_description
1 polymer ?
#
loop_
_entity_poly.entity_id
_entity_poly.type
_entity_poly.pdbx_seq_one_letter_code
_entity_poly.pdbx_strand_id
1 'polypeptide(L)' 'MAVREPYKGYVLQADPVRRAGGEWVARVLIERHHGRSVHYQPVSTDPSTTYATREEAERASIQFGKALLDSRPSHG' A
#
# COMPACT_ATOMS: atom_id res chain seq x y z
N MET A 1 -12.15 -9.21 -2.68
CA MET A 1 -12.27 -8.05 -1.77
C MET A 1 -10.89 -7.43 -1.67
N ALA A 2 -10.73 -6.12 -1.76
CA ALA A 2 -9.42 -5.48 -1.60
C ALA A 2 -8.98 -5.60 -0.13
N VAL A 3 -7.73 -6.01 0.11
CA VAL A 3 -7.18 -6.15 1.46
C VAL A 3 -7.03 -4.76 2.09
N ARG A 4 -7.69 -4.53 3.23
CA ARG A 4 -7.57 -3.28 4.02
C ARG A 4 -7.13 -3.61 5.44
N GLU A 5 -6.09 -2.95 5.92
CA GLU A 5 -5.51 -3.19 7.24
C GLU A 5 -5.13 -1.88 7.96
N PRO A 6 -5.56 -1.67 9.22
CA PRO A 6 -5.11 -0.52 10.01
C PRO A 6 -3.66 -0.70 10.49
N TYR A 7 -2.85 0.35 10.44
CA TYR A 7 -1.46 0.35 10.91
C TYR A 7 -1.00 1.73 11.38
N LYS A 8 -0.52 1.85 12.63
CA LYS A 8 0.05 3.09 13.22
C LYS A 8 -0.81 4.37 13.05
N GLY A 9 -2.14 4.24 13.13
CA GLY A 9 -3.08 5.37 12.93
C GLY A 9 -3.37 5.71 11.45
N TYR A 10 -2.93 4.84 10.54
CA TYR A 10 -3.26 4.86 9.12
C TYR A 10 -4.12 3.65 8.77
N VAL A 11 -4.77 3.70 7.61
CA VAL A 11 -5.36 2.54 6.96
C VAL A 11 -4.59 2.28 5.67
N LEU A 12 -4.09 1.05 5.52
CA LEU A 12 -3.44 0.55 4.33
C LEU A 12 -4.48 -0.20 3.49
N GLN A 13 -4.65 0.19 2.23
CA GLN A 13 -5.46 -0.56 1.28
C GLN A 13 -4.56 -1.08 0.16
N ALA A 14 -4.54 -2.41 0.00
CA ALA A 14 -3.93 -3.05 -1.15
C ALA A 14 -4.76 -2.77 -2.41
N ASP A 15 -4.08 -2.32 -3.45
CA ASP A 15 -4.70 -1.99 -4.72
C ASP A 15 -3.75 -2.35 -5.87
N PRO A 16 -3.36 -3.63 -5.99
CA PRO A 16 -2.35 -4.05 -6.94
C PRO A 16 -2.83 -3.83 -8.37
N VAL A 17 -1.90 -3.44 -9.24
CA VAL A 17 -2.20 -3.12 -10.64
C VAL A 17 -1.56 -4.15 -11.54
N ARG A 18 -2.33 -4.65 -12.50
CA ARG A 18 -1.83 -5.53 -13.55
C ARG A 18 -1.20 -4.70 -14.66
N ARG A 19 0.03 -5.03 -15.05
CA ARG A 19 0.71 -4.41 -16.20
C ARG A 19 0.31 -5.07 -17.52
N ALA A 20 0.63 -4.39 -18.62
CA ALA A 20 0.39 -4.89 -19.98
C ALA A 20 1.03 -6.27 -20.25
N GLY A 21 2.12 -6.61 -19.55
CA GLY A 21 2.77 -7.93 -19.61
C GLY A 21 2.06 -9.05 -18.83
N GLY A 22 0.91 -8.77 -18.19
CA GLY A 22 0.13 -9.74 -17.45
C GLY A 22 0.53 -9.89 -15.97
N GLU A 23 1.70 -9.39 -15.60
CA GLU A 23 2.24 -9.38 -14.24
C GLU A 23 1.54 -8.37 -13.33
N TRP A 24 1.57 -8.62 -12.02
CA TRP A 24 1.01 -7.75 -11.00
C TRP A 24 2.09 -6.93 -10.30
N VAL A 25 1.74 -5.72 -9.91
CA VAL A 25 2.63 -4.81 -9.16
C VAL A 25 1.97 -4.47 -7.84
N ALA A 26 2.75 -4.52 -6.77
CA ALA A 26 2.32 -4.09 -5.45
C ALA A 26 2.08 -2.58 -5.44
N ARG A 27 0.89 -2.18 -4.98
CA ARG A 27 0.46 -0.80 -4.89
C ARG A 27 -0.41 -0.66 -3.66
N VAL A 28 -0.08 0.33 -2.83
CA VAL A 28 -0.78 0.59 -1.58
C VAL A 28 -1.29 2.02 -1.53
N LEU A 29 -2.55 2.16 -1.10
CA LEU A 29 -3.15 3.43 -0.71
C LEU A 29 -3.01 3.55 0.81
N ILE A 30 -2.49 4.69 1.26
CA ILE A 30 -2.31 4.96 2.69
C ILE A 30 -3.22 6.13 3.06
N GLU A 31 -4.20 5.85 3.91
CA GLU A 31 -5.18 6.81 4.41
C GLU A 31 -4.80 7.19 5.84
N ARG A 32 -4.60 8.47 6.14
CA ARG A 32 -4.49 8.95 7.53
C ARG A 32 -5.83 9.55 7.95
N HIS A 33 -6.42 9.04 9.01
CA HIS A 33 -7.64 9.59 9.58
C HIS A 33 -7.27 10.60 10.67
N HIS A 34 -7.63 11.87 10.49
CA HIS A 34 -7.47 12.92 11.49
C HIS A 34 -8.84 13.57 11.73
N GLY A 35 -9.55 13.09 12.76
CA GLY A 35 -10.92 13.52 13.04
C GLY A 35 -11.89 13.14 11.91
N ARG A 36 -12.53 14.13 11.28
CA ARG A 36 -13.42 13.95 10.10
C ARG A 36 -12.67 13.99 8.76
N SER A 37 -11.37 14.26 8.75
CA SER A 37 -10.59 14.41 7.52
C SER A 37 -9.81 13.15 7.20
N VAL A 38 -9.85 12.72 5.94
CA VAL A 38 -9.02 11.64 5.40
C VAL A 38 -7.93 12.26 4.53
N HIS A 39 -6.68 12.12 4.94
CA HIS A 39 -5.54 12.54 4.13
C HIS A 39 -4.99 11.32 3.38
N TYR A 40 -5.16 11.32 2.06
CA TYR A 40 -4.59 10.30 1.19
C TYR A 40 -3.15 10.66 0.87
N GLN A 41 -2.25 9.70 1.05
CA GLN A 41 -0.87 9.86 0.62
C GLN A 41 -0.69 9.38 -0.82
N PRO A 42 0.29 9.94 -1.55
CA PRO A 42 0.57 9.52 -2.91
C PRO A 42 0.82 8.01 -2.96
N VAL A 43 0.13 7.40 -3.92
CA VAL A 43 0.17 5.97 -4.19
C VAL A 43 1.61 5.53 -4.37
N SER A 44 2.09 4.65 -3.50
CA SER A 44 3.45 4.13 -3.61
C SER A 44 3.35 2.79 -4.33
N THR A 45 4.03 2.72 -5.47
CA THR A 45 4.22 1.50 -6.24
C THR A 45 5.69 1.13 -6.16
N ASP A 46 5.98 -0.16 -5.98
CA ASP A 46 7.33 -0.67 -6.26
C ASP A 46 7.34 -1.15 -7.71
N PRO A 47 7.86 -0.37 -8.67
CA PRO A 47 7.85 -0.78 -10.05
C PRO A 47 8.89 -1.86 -10.38
N SER A 48 9.81 -2.16 -9.45
CA SER A 48 10.93 -3.08 -9.65
C SER A 48 10.58 -4.54 -9.33
N THR A 49 9.57 -4.76 -8.50
CA THR A 49 9.10 -6.11 -8.14
C THR A 49 7.76 -6.41 -8.79
N THR A 50 7.72 -7.45 -9.63
CA THR A 50 6.50 -8.00 -10.22
C THR A 50 6.12 -9.32 -9.57
N TYR A 51 4.82 -9.60 -9.55
CA TYR A 51 4.23 -10.79 -8.95
C TYR A 51 3.41 -11.56 -9.98
N ALA A 52 3.45 -12.90 -9.90
CA ALA A 52 2.72 -13.77 -10.80
C ALA A 52 1.21 -13.72 -10.54
N THR A 53 0.81 -13.57 -9.28
CA THR A 53 -0.59 -13.58 -8.85
C THR A 53 -1.01 -12.25 -8.23
N ARG A 54 -2.32 -11.99 -8.30
CA ARG A 54 -2.92 -10.82 -7.66
C ARG A 54 -2.75 -10.91 -6.14
N GLU A 55 -2.96 -12.08 -5.57
CA GLU A 55 -2.94 -12.36 -4.13
C GLU A 55 -1.55 -12.12 -3.51
N GLU A 56 -0.48 -12.48 -4.22
CA GLU A 56 0.88 -12.13 -3.82
C GLU A 56 1.11 -10.62 -3.83
N ALA A 57 0.67 -9.94 -4.89
CA ALA A 57 0.77 -8.49 -4.99
C ALA A 57 -0.07 -7.78 -3.90
N GLU A 58 -1.24 -8.30 -3.52
CA GLU A 58 -2.04 -7.76 -2.42
C GLU A 58 -1.30 -7.85 -1.08
N ARG A 59 -0.75 -9.02 -0.75
CA ARG A 59 0.05 -9.20 0.47
C ARG A 59 1.29 -8.32 0.49
N ALA A 60 2.00 -8.24 -0.64
CA ALA A 60 3.16 -7.38 -0.79
C ALA A 60 2.82 -5.89 -0.66
N SER A 61 1.65 -5.46 -1.17
CA SER A 61 1.19 -4.07 -1.04
C SER A 61 1.06 -3.65 0.41
N ILE A 62 0.49 -4.51 1.26
CA ILE A 62 0.35 -4.22 2.69
C ILE A 62 1.72 -4.16 3.38
N GLN A 63 2.60 -5.14 3.12
CA GLN A 63 3.94 -5.16 3.71
C GLN A 63 4.76 -3.93 3.29
N PHE A 64 4.65 -3.53 2.03
CA PHE A 64 5.27 -2.31 1.51
C PHE A 64 4.75 -1.06 2.21
N GLY A 65 3.42 -0.95 2.40
CA GLY A 65 2.81 0.14 3.15
C GLY A 65 3.31 0.23 4.60
N LYS A 66 3.50 -0.91 5.28
CA LYS A 66 4.08 -0.97 6.63
C LYS A 66 5.52 -0.47 6.63
N ALA A 67 6.36 -0.98 5.73
CA ALA A 67 7.76 -0.56 5.61
C ALA A 67 7.91 0.95 5.29
N LEU A 68 7.04 1.51 4.44
CA LEU A 68 7.00 2.96 4.18
C LEU A 68 6.64 3.78 5.41
N LEU A 69 5.73 3.29 6.25
CA LEU A 69 5.37 3.96 7.50
C LEU A 69 6.44 3.80 8.57
N ASP A 70 7.15 2.68 8.60
CA ASP A 70 8.24 2.41 9.55
C ASP A 70 9.52 3.20 9.25
N SER A 71 9.79 3.46 7.96
CA SER A 71 10.95 4.25 7.51
C SER A 71 10.74 5.76 7.61
N ARG A 72 9.55 6.24 7.94
CA ARG A 72 9.31 7.67 8.14
C ARG A 72 9.96 8.14 9.43
N PRO A 73 10.75 9.21 9.41
CA PRO A 73 11.23 9.83 10.63
C PRO A 73 10.00 10.27 11.44
N SER A 74 9.83 9.69 12.62
CA SER A 74 8.94 10.19 13.66
C SER A 74 9.34 11.65 13.88
N HIS A 75 8.58 12.59 13.33
CA HIS A 75 8.71 13.99 13.73
C HIS A 75 8.14 14.05 15.15
N GLY A 76 9.03 13.84 16.12
CA GLY A 76 8.84 14.23 17.52
C GLY A 76 8.95 15.74 17.66
#